data_AF-A0A957HKH2-F1
#
_entry.id   AF-A0A957HKH2-F1
#
_cell.length_a   1.000
_cell.length_b   1.000
_cell.length_c   1.000
_cell.angle_alpha   90.00
_cell.angle_beta   90.00
_cell.angle_gamma   90.00
#
_symmetry.space_group_name_H-M   'P 1'
#
loop_
_entity.id
_entity.type
_entity.pdbx_description
1 polymer ?
#
loop_
_entity_poly.entity_id
_entity_poly.type
_entity_poly.pdbx_seq_one_letter_code
_entity_poly.pdbx_strand_id
1 'polypeptide(L)'
;LAQQGFAAHNHELGLANVTFNIAMALHGLERHEEALADIQKAYDLLEKLGQQQGMAGGLGVMGMIYHKLGKRRAARRHLNQSLQISQATSSANLAISSIAEIAAMGMSGGNFQQAAYLLFFILGHPATSGTTRQNTEKLLEELRAELPPAVMNEAETAASQRTLDELIAELIGENEL
;
A
#
# COMPACT_ATOMS: atom_id res chain seq x y z
N LEU A 1 -11.69 37.34 -1.87
CA LEU A 1 -12.29 36.14 -1.24
C LEU A 1 -11.86 34.85 -1.94
N ALA A 2 -12.03 34.68 -3.26
CA ALA A 2 -11.61 33.46 -3.98
C ALA A 2 -10.09 33.16 -3.90
N GLN A 3 -9.22 34.17 -3.99
CA GLN A 3 -7.76 33.98 -3.87
C GLN A 3 -7.30 33.54 -2.47
N GLN A 4 -8.00 33.97 -1.41
CA GLN A 4 -7.68 33.57 -0.03
C GLN A 4 -8.10 32.12 0.24
N GLY A 5 -9.25 31.69 -0.28
CA GLY A 5 -9.68 30.29 -0.20
C GLY A 5 -8.77 29.33 -0.99
N PHE A 6 -8.33 29.73 -2.18
CA PHE A 6 -7.41 28.92 -2.99
C PHE A 6 -6.00 28.83 -2.37
N ALA A 7 -5.50 29.93 -1.81
CA ALA A 7 -4.21 29.94 -1.10
C ALA A 7 -4.25 29.11 0.19
N ALA A 8 -5.34 29.17 0.96
CA ALA A 8 -5.54 28.33 2.14
C ALA A 8 -5.62 26.84 1.77
N HIS A 9 -6.39 26.50 0.73
CA HIS A 9 -6.49 25.14 0.21
C HIS A 9 -5.12 24.57 -0.20
N ASN A 10 -4.35 25.31 -0.99
CA ASN A 10 -3.01 24.88 -1.41
C ASN A 10 -2.03 24.76 -0.24
N HIS A 11 -2.16 25.61 0.78
CA HIS A 11 -1.34 25.53 1.98
C HIS A 11 -1.65 24.26 2.79
N GLU A 12 -2.93 23.93 2.95
CA GLU A 12 -3.37 22.73 3.66
C GLU A 12 -2.99 21.44 2.93
N LEU A 13 -3.04 21.41 1.59
CA LEU A 13 -2.51 20.31 0.79
C LEU A 13 -0.99 20.16 0.95
N GLY A 14 -0.26 21.27 0.92
CA GLY A 14 1.18 21.28 1.16
C GLY A 14 1.52 20.73 2.54
N LEU A 15 0.75 21.12 3.57
CA LEU A 15 0.91 20.64 4.93
C LEU A 15 0.68 19.13 5.03
N ALA A 16 -0.36 18.59 4.37
CA ALA A 16 -0.62 17.16 4.36
C ALA A 16 0.55 16.37 3.73
N ASN A 17 1.10 16.83 2.61
CA ASN A 17 2.23 16.18 1.94
C ASN A 17 3.51 16.24 2.78
N VAL A 18 3.79 17.36 3.43
CA VAL A 18 4.95 17.48 4.34
C VAL A 18 4.78 16.55 5.54
N THR A 19 3.57 16.48 6.10
CA THR A 19 3.26 15.60 7.23
C THR A 19 3.42 14.12 6.85
N PHE A 20 3.07 13.74 5.62
CA PHE A 20 3.31 12.40 5.08
C PHE A 20 4.81 12.04 5.07
N ASN A 21 5.65 12.95 4.56
CA ASN A 21 7.10 12.74 4.53
C ASN A 21 7.70 12.66 5.95
N ILE A 22 7.20 13.47 6.88
CA ILE A 22 7.60 13.40 8.30
C ILE A 22 7.21 12.04 8.89
N ALA A 23 6.00 11.56 8.66
CA ALA A 23 5.56 10.25 9.15
C ALA A 23 6.44 9.11 8.61
N MET A 24 6.82 9.15 7.33
CA MET A 24 7.76 8.19 6.77
C MET A 24 9.17 8.27 7.40
N ALA A 25 9.67 9.49 7.64
CA ALA A 25 10.95 9.68 8.31
C ALA A 25 10.93 9.16 9.76
N LEU A 26 9.86 9.48 10.51
CA LEU A 26 9.64 8.98 11.87
C LEU A 26 9.54 7.45 11.89
N HIS A 27 8.86 6.85 10.91
CA HIS A 27 8.81 5.40 10.75
C HIS A 27 10.19 4.79 10.56
N GLY A 28 11.03 5.38 9.70
CA GLY A 28 12.42 4.96 9.51
C GLY A 28 13.31 5.12 10.75
N LEU A 29 12.91 5.96 11.70
CA LEU A 29 13.54 6.13 13.01
C LEU A 29 12.91 5.25 14.11
N GLU A 30 12.07 4.28 13.74
CA GLU A 30 11.34 3.39 14.65
C GLU A 30 10.35 4.12 15.61
N ARG A 31 10.04 5.39 15.33
CA ARG A 31 9.09 6.21 16.11
C ARG A 31 7.66 6.04 15.60
N HIS A 32 7.16 4.81 15.69
CA HIS A 32 5.93 4.38 15.04
C HIS A 32 4.66 5.06 15.56
N GLU A 33 4.56 5.30 16.87
CA GLU A 33 3.41 5.99 17.47
C GLU A 33 3.31 7.44 17.00
N GLU A 34 4.44 8.13 16.89
CA GLU A 34 4.49 9.52 16.41
C GLU A 34 4.18 9.59 14.92
N ALA A 35 4.71 8.65 14.13
CA ALA A 35 4.36 8.51 12.72
C ALA A 35 2.85 8.29 12.53
N LEU A 36 2.23 7.45 13.36
CA LEU A 36 0.78 7.20 13.34
C LEU A 36 -0.03 8.44 13.73
N ALA A 37 0.42 9.21 14.72
CA ALA A 37 -0.25 10.44 15.12
C ALA A 37 -0.21 11.50 14.00
N ASP A 38 0.93 11.65 13.33
CA ASP A 38 1.08 12.64 12.26
C ASP A 38 0.36 12.22 10.97
N ILE A 39 0.42 10.94 10.60
CA ILE A 39 -0.34 10.45 9.43
C ILE A 39 -1.84 10.54 9.66
N GLN A 40 -2.34 10.36 10.89
CA GLN A 40 -3.75 10.58 11.22
C GLN A 40 -4.17 12.04 11.05
N LYS A 41 -3.36 13.00 11.52
CA LYS A 41 -3.64 14.43 11.29
C LYS A 41 -3.67 14.78 9.81
N ALA A 42 -2.73 14.23 9.03
CA ALA A 42 -2.70 14.42 7.58
C ALA A 42 -3.96 13.82 6.93
N TYR A 43 -4.36 12.61 7.33
CA TYR A 43 -5.58 11.95 6.85
C TYR A 43 -6.83 12.79 7.13
N ASP A 44 -7.01 13.26 8.37
CA ASP A 44 -8.17 14.08 8.76
C ASP A 44 -8.25 15.39 7.96
N LEU A 45 -7.10 15.97 7.63
CA LEU A 45 -7.02 17.16 6.79
C LEU A 45 -7.40 16.83 5.34
N LEU A 46 -6.86 15.76 4.78
CA LEU A 46 -7.16 15.32 3.41
C LEU A 46 -8.63 14.92 3.25
N GLU A 47 -9.23 14.31 4.27
CA GLU A 47 -10.67 14.01 4.31
C GLU A 47 -11.51 15.29 4.25
N LYS A 48 -11.20 16.30 5.08
CA LYS A 48 -11.89 17.61 5.06
C LYS A 48 -11.77 18.31 3.70
N LEU A 49 -10.67 18.09 3.00
CA LEU A 49 -10.40 18.66 1.68
C LEU A 49 -10.92 17.80 0.51
N GLY A 50 -11.52 16.64 0.79
CA GLY A 50 -12.02 15.71 -0.23
C GLY A 50 -10.93 15.06 -1.08
N GLN A 51 -9.69 14.97 -0.58
CA GLN A 51 -8.52 14.52 -1.33
C GLN A 51 -8.34 13.01 -1.24
N GLN A 52 -9.16 12.29 -2.01
CA GLN A 52 -9.22 10.83 -1.96
C GLN A 52 -7.87 10.14 -2.23
N GLN A 53 -7.08 10.59 -3.21
CA GLN A 53 -5.75 10.00 -3.47
C GLN A 53 -4.80 10.15 -2.28
N GLY A 54 -4.82 11.32 -1.62
CA GLY A 54 -4.04 11.54 -0.41
C GLY A 54 -4.50 10.65 0.74
N MET A 55 -5.81 10.48 0.91
CA MET A 55 -6.38 9.57 1.91
C MET A 55 -5.93 8.12 1.69
N ALA A 56 -5.94 7.64 0.43
CA ALA A 56 -5.42 6.31 0.08
C ALA A 56 -3.93 6.17 0.45
N GLY A 57 -3.10 7.16 0.10
CA GLY A 57 -1.69 7.17 0.49
C GLY A 57 -1.50 7.09 2.01
N GLY A 58 -2.26 7.90 2.77
CA GLY A 58 -2.21 7.89 4.24
C GLY A 58 -2.61 6.55 4.86
N LEU A 59 -3.66 5.91 4.33
CA LEU A 59 -4.09 4.57 4.73
C LEU A 59 -3.03 3.51 4.39
N GLY A 60 -2.37 3.62 3.23
CA GLY A 60 -1.24 2.77 2.87
C GLY A 60 -0.11 2.81 3.91
N VAL A 61 0.27 4.03 4.33
CA VAL A 61 1.32 4.23 5.35
C VAL A 61 0.89 3.71 6.72
N MET A 62 -0.35 3.97 7.15
CA MET A 62 -0.87 3.39 8.39
C MET A 62 -0.80 1.85 8.33
N GLY A 63 -1.19 1.27 7.20
CA GLY A 63 -1.09 -0.17 6.92
C GLY A 63 0.32 -0.72 7.15
N MET A 64 1.30 -0.12 6.50
CA MET A 64 2.73 -0.46 6.65
C MET A 64 3.20 -0.35 8.10
N ILE A 65 2.89 0.76 8.80
CA ILE A 65 3.31 0.94 10.20
C ILE A 65 2.67 -0.12 11.11
N TYR A 66 1.38 -0.39 10.95
CA TYR A 66 0.70 -1.43 11.74
C TYR A 66 1.25 -2.83 11.46
N HIS A 67 1.66 -3.12 10.22
CA HIS A 67 2.33 -4.38 9.89
C HIS A 67 3.65 -4.51 10.65
N LYS A 68 4.47 -3.46 10.65
CA LYS A 68 5.75 -3.43 11.39
C LYS A 68 5.57 -3.59 12.90
N LEU A 69 4.48 -3.06 13.45
CA LEU A 69 4.08 -3.26 14.85
C LEU A 69 3.48 -4.67 15.13
N GLY A 70 3.43 -5.57 14.15
CA GLY A 70 2.84 -6.90 14.29
C GLY A 70 1.30 -6.91 14.36
N LYS A 71 0.65 -5.75 14.19
CA LYS A 71 -0.81 -5.58 14.26
C LYS A 71 -1.46 -5.92 12.90
N ARG A 72 -1.30 -7.17 12.46
CA ARG A 72 -1.71 -7.66 11.12
C ARG A 72 -3.14 -7.29 10.73
N ARG A 73 -4.11 -7.45 11.66
CA ARG A 73 -5.52 -7.14 11.40
C ARG A 73 -5.76 -5.63 11.18
N ALA A 74 -5.04 -4.77 11.90
CA ALA A 74 -5.14 -3.32 11.68
C ALA A 74 -4.49 -2.95 10.33
N ALA A 75 -3.32 -3.53 10.03
CA ALA A 75 -2.64 -3.34 8.76
C ALA A 75 -3.53 -3.69 7.56
N ARG A 76 -4.10 -4.90 7.54
CA ARG A 76 -5.00 -5.36 6.46
C ARG A 76 -6.21 -4.45 6.29
N ARG A 77 -6.81 -3.98 7.39
CA ARG A 77 -7.95 -3.05 7.33
C ARG A 77 -7.60 -1.75 6.61
N HIS A 78 -6.49 -1.10 7.00
CA HIS A 78 -6.08 0.16 6.39
C HIS A 78 -5.64 -0.03 4.94
N LEU A 79 -4.91 -1.11 4.62
CA LEU A 79 -4.52 -1.42 3.24
C LEU A 79 -5.74 -1.69 2.36
N ASN A 80 -6.77 -2.38 2.85
CA ASN A 80 -8.00 -2.60 2.09
C ASN A 80 -8.76 -1.29 1.82
N GLN A 81 -8.84 -0.39 2.80
CA GLN A 81 -9.43 0.93 2.59
C GLN A 81 -8.62 1.74 1.56
N SER A 82 -7.29 1.64 1.60
CA SER A 82 -6.41 2.23 0.58
C SER A 82 -6.70 1.67 -0.81
N LEU A 83 -6.87 0.34 -0.95
CA LEU A 83 -7.20 -0.32 -2.21
C LEU A 83 -8.57 0.13 -2.75
N GLN A 84 -9.60 0.20 -1.90
CA GLN A 84 -10.94 0.67 -2.26
C GLN A 84 -10.90 2.09 -2.85
N ILE A 85 -10.20 3.00 -2.17
CA ILE A 85 -10.08 4.38 -2.65
C ILE A 85 -9.22 4.42 -3.93
N SER A 86 -8.11 3.69 -3.97
CA SER A 86 -7.23 3.65 -5.15
C SER A 86 -7.96 3.12 -6.39
N GLN A 87 -8.85 2.15 -6.23
CA GLN A 87 -9.72 1.67 -7.30
C GLN A 87 -10.72 2.75 -7.74
N ALA A 88 -11.42 3.38 -6.78
CA ALA A 88 -12.38 4.45 -7.06
C ALA A 88 -11.75 5.67 -7.75
N THR A 89 -10.47 5.95 -7.49
CA THR A 89 -9.71 7.07 -8.09
C THR A 89 -8.78 6.64 -9.22
N SER A 90 -8.88 5.39 -9.71
CA SER A 90 -8.03 4.82 -10.77
C SER A 90 -6.53 5.05 -10.55
N SER A 91 -6.09 5.00 -9.29
CA SER A 91 -4.74 5.33 -8.85
C SER A 91 -3.88 4.08 -8.70
N ALA A 92 -3.46 3.54 -9.84
CA ALA A 92 -2.79 2.24 -9.91
C ALA A 92 -1.48 2.17 -9.09
N ASN A 93 -0.72 3.25 -9.00
CA ASN A 93 0.50 3.33 -8.19
C ASN A 93 0.23 3.13 -6.68
N LEU A 94 -0.87 3.70 -6.18
CA LEU A 94 -1.27 3.57 -4.77
C LEU A 94 -1.81 2.16 -4.48
N ALA A 95 -2.55 1.59 -5.43
CA ALA A 95 -3.00 0.21 -5.36
C ALA A 95 -1.80 -0.76 -5.33
N ILE A 96 -0.85 -0.62 -6.26
CA ILE A 96 0.36 -1.46 -6.31
C ILE A 96 1.18 -1.33 -5.02
N SER A 97 1.31 -0.14 -4.46
CA SER A 97 2.01 0.06 -3.18
C SER A 97 1.30 -0.68 -2.03
N SER A 98 -0.04 -0.64 -2.00
CA SER A 98 -0.83 -1.35 -0.99
C SER A 98 -0.77 -2.87 -1.16
N ILE A 99 -0.77 -3.36 -2.40
CA ILE A 99 -0.59 -4.80 -2.72
C ILE A 99 0.81 -5.27 -2.31
N ALA A 100 1.84 -4.44 -2.50
CA ALA A 100 3.20 -4.76 -2.07
C ALA A 100 3.30 -4.96 -0.56
N GLU A 101 2.63 -4.12 0.23
CA GLU A 101 2.55 -4.30 1.68
C GLU A 101 1.77 -5.56 2.07
N ILE A 102 0.71 -5.92 1.33
CA ILE A 102 -0.01 -7.19 1.54
C ILE A 102 0.89 -8.40 1.23
N ALA A 103 1.69 -8.34 0.16
CA ALA A 103 2.65 -9.38 -0.16
C ALA A 103 3.72 -9.52 0.93
N ALA A 104 4.27 -8.41 1.45
CA ALA A 104 5.21 -8.40 2.57
C ALA A 104 4.59 -8.95 3.87
N MET A 105 3.30 -8.68 4.12
CA MET A 105 2.55 -9.34 5.18
C MET A 105 2.42 -10.85 4.94
N GLY A 106 2.22 -11.30 3.69
CA GLY A 106 2.21 -12.73 3.35
C GLY A 106 3.55 -13.41 3.65
N MET A 107 4.65 -12.76 3.27
CA MET A 107 6.03 -13.22 3.55
C MET A 107 6.26 -13.46 5.04
N SER A 108 5.99 -12.46 5.86
CA SER A 108 6.15 -12.57 7.33
C SER A 108 5.10 -13.46 8.00
N GLY A 109 4.12 -13.98 7.26
CA GLY A 109 3.00 -14.78 7.76
C GLY A 109 3.07 -16.24 7.35
N GLY A 110 4.05 -16.62 6.52
CA GLY A 110 4.16 -17.95 5.92
C GLY A 110 3.21 -18.19 4.74
N ASN A 111 2.47 -17.16 4.29
CA ASN A 111 1.56 -17.26 3.13
C ASN A 111 2.35 -17.07 1.83
N PHE A 112 3.38 -17.89 1.64
CA PHE A 112 4.38 -17.73 0.59
C PHE A 112 3.80 -17.84 -0.82
N GLN A 113 2.84 -18.74 -1.06
CA GLN A 113 2.21 -18.89 -2.37
C GLN A 113 1.42 -17.65 -2.78
N GLN A 114 0.62 -17.09 -1.87
CA GLN A 114 -0.10 -15.83 -2.11
C GLN A 114 0.89 -14.68 -2.30
N ALA A 115 1.94 -14.60 -1.48
CA ALA A 115 2.98 -13.59 -1.63
C ALA A 115 3.65 -13.66 -3.01
N ALA A 116 4.03 -14.86 -3.48
CA ALA A 116 4.61 -15.06 -4.81
C ALA A 116 3.69 -14.51 -5.91
N TYR A 117 2.40 -14.89 -5.86
CA TYR A 117 1.39 -14.43 -6.81
C TYR A 117 1.29 -12.90 -6.86
N LEU A 118 1.17 -12.25 -5.69
CA LEU A 118 1.09 -10.79 -5.60
C LEU A 118 2.37 -10.10 -6.08
N LEU A 119 3.54 -10.66 -5.77
CA LEU A 119 4.83 -10.10 -6.19
C LEU A 119 5.03 -10.20 -7.71
N PHE A 120 4.67 -11.33 -8.33
CA PHE A 120 4.69 -11.44 -9.80
C PHE A 120 3.73 -10.46 -10.46
N PHE A 121 2.54 -10.28 -9.88
CA PHE A 121 1.57 -9.30 -10.37
C PHE A 121 2.15 -7.88 -10.34
N ILE A 122 2.76 -7.49 -9.21
CA ILE A 122 3.42 -6.19 -9.07
C ILE A 122 4.53 -6.04 -10.12
N LEU A 123 5.40 -7.03 -10.29
CA LEU A 123 6.53 -6.93 -11.21
C LEU A 123 6.11 -6.73 -12.68
N GLY A 124 5.00 -7.37 -13.08
CA GLY A 124 4.40 -7.27 -14.41
C GLY A 124 3.58 -6.00 -14.65
N HIS A 125 3.19 -5.27 -13.60
CA HIS A 125 2.30 -4.12 -13.74
C HIS A 125 3.05 -2.83 -14.15
N PRO A 126 2.56 -2.05 -15.13
CA PRO A 126 3.26 -0.85 -15.65
C PRO A 126 3.37 0.30 -14.64
N ALA A 127 2.48 0.37 -13.64
CA ALA A 127 2.51 1.39 -12.59
C ALA A 127 3.57 1.13 -11.50
N THR A 128 4.35 0.06 -11.61
CA THR A 128 5.33 -0.34 -10.60
C THR A 128 6.55 0.56 -10.62
N SER A 129 6.79 1.25 -9.50
CA SER A 129 7.94 2.15 -9.33
C SER A 129 9.26 1.39 -9.26
N GLY A 130 10.38 2.07 -9.52
CA GLY A 130 11.72 1.47 -9.45
C GLY A 130 12.05 0.88 -8.06
N THR A 131 11.74 1.61 -6.98
CA THR A 131 11.94 1.13 -5.60
C THR A 131 11.05 -0.08 -5.30
N THR A 132 9.77 -0.03 -5.70
CA THR A 132 8.85 -1.15 -5.51
C THR A 132 9.31 -2.39 -6.28
N ARG A 133 9.81 -2.21 -7.51
CA ARG A 133 10.38 -3.28 -8.33
C ARG A 133 11.56 -3.95 -7.64
N GLN A 134 12.54 -3.18 -7.18
CA GLN A 134 13.72 -3.71 -6.49
C GLN A 134 13.34 -4.50 -5.23
N ASN A 135 12.43 -3.97 -4.42
CA ASN A 135 11.94 -4.67 -3.23
C ASN A 135 11.20 -5.97 -3.60
N THR A 136 10.40 -5.93 -4.68
CA THR A 136 9.64 -7.08 -5.18
C THR A 136 10.57 -8.19 -5.67
N GLU A 137 11.59 -7.83 -6.44
CA GLU A 137 12.60 -8.77 -6.95
C GLU A 137 13.34 -9.46 -5.79
N LYS A 138 13.76 -8.70 -4.78
CA LYS A 138 14.39 -9.25 -3.58
C LYS A 138 13.49 -10.25 -2.85
N LEU A 139 12.21 -9.93 -2.64
CA LEU A 139 11.28 -10.84 -1.96
C LEU A 139 11.01 -12.10 -2.80
N LEU A 140 10.97 -11.99 -4.13
CA LEU A 140 10.87 -13.16 -5.02
C LEU A 140 12.11 -14.05 -4.95
N GLU A 141 13.31 -13.47 -4.82
CA GLU A 141 14.54 -14.25 -4.60
C GLU A 141 14.48 -15.03 -3.28
N GLU A 142 14.01 -14.39 -2.20
CA GLU A 142 13.79 -15.07 -0.91
C GLU A 142 12.80 -16.24 -1.06
N LEU A 143 11.70 -16.05 -1.80
CA LEU A 143 10.70 -17.10 -2.04
C LEU A 143 11.21 -18.28 -2.86
N ARG A 144 12.20 -18.09 -3.73
CA ARG A 144 12.78 -19.21 -4.51
C ARG A 144 13.46 -20.25 -3.63
N ALA A 145 13.86 -19.89 -2.41
CA ALA A 145 14.38 -20.83 -1.43
C ALA A 145 13.27 -21.62 -0.70
N GLU A 146 12.08 -21.03 -0.58
CA GLU A 146 10.96 -21.57 0.21
C GLU A 146 9.94 -22.35 -0.65
N LEU A 147 9.81 -22.02 -1.94
CA LEU A 147 8.79 -22.58 -2.82
C LEU A 147 9.38 -23.41 -3.97
N PRO A 148 8.74 -24.53 -4.35
CA PRO A 148 9.12 -25.28 -5.54
C PRO A 148 9.01 -24.42 -6.80
N PRO A 149 9.90 -24.58 -7.80
CA PRO A 149 9.84 -23.84 -9.06
C PRO A 149 8.48 -23.94 -9.79
N ALA A 150 7.80 -25.08 -9.67
CA ALA A 150 6.47 -25.25 -10.25
C ALA A 150 5.43 -24.29 -9.65
N VAL A 151 5.45 -24.09 -8.33
CA VAL A 151 4.55 -23.18 -7.63
C VAL A 151 4.84 -21.73 -8.02
N MET A 152 6.13 -21.37 -8.17
CA MET A 152 6.53 -20.05 -8.64
C MET A 152 6.04 -19.76 -10.06
N ASN A 153 6.19 -20.71 -10.99
CA ASN A 153 5.75 -20.56 -12.37
C ASN A 153 4.22 -20.48 -12.49
N GLU A 154 3.49 -21.25 -11.68
CA GLU A 154 2.03 -21.18 -11.62
C GLU A 154 1.57 -19.81 -11.11
N ALA A 155 2.19 -19.30 -10.04
CA ALA A 155 1.90 -17.99 -9.49
C ALA A 155 2.17 -16.86 -10.51
N GLU A 156 3.28 -16.93 -11.25
CA GLU A 156 3.60 -15.98 -12.32
C GLU A 156 2.58 -16.02 -13.45
N THR A 157 2.20 -17.22 -13.89
CA THR A 157 1.19 -17.40 -14.95
C THR A 157 -0.15 -16.84 -14.51
N ALA A 158 -0.61 -17.18 -13.30
CA ALA A 158 -1.86 -16.67 -12.75
C ALA A 158 -1.85 -15.14 -12.60
N ALA A 159 -0.72 -14.57 -12.16
CA ALA A 159 -0.56 -13.12 -12.02
C ALA A 159 -0.67 -12.39 -13.35
N SER A 160 -0.07 -12.94 -14.42
CA SER A 160 -0.09 -12.32 -15.76
C SER A 160 -1.47 -12.25 -16.41
N GLN A 161 -2.41 -13.10 -15.99
CA GLN A 161 -3.76 -13.19 -16.54
C GLN A 161 -4.78 -12.32 -15.82
N ARG A 162 -4.37 -11.64 -14.74
CA ARG A 162 -5.26 -10.89 -13.86
C ARG A 162 -5.17 -9.40 -14.15
N THR A 163 -6.31 -8.73 -14.09
CA THR A 163 -6.36 -7.27 -14.10
C THR A 163 -6.19 -6.72 -12.68
N LEU A 164 -5.81 -5.45 -12.57
CA LEU A 164 -5.69 -4.79 -11.28
C LEU A 164 -7.03 -4.75 -10.53
N ASP A 165 -8.13 -4.50 -11.25
CA ASP A 165 -9.46 -4.42 -10.62
C ASP A 165 -9.94 -5.76 -10.09
N GLU A 166 -9.70 -6.86 -10.81
CA GLU A 166 -10.02 -8.22 -10.35
C GLU A 166 -9.22 -8.57 -9.10
N LEU A 167 -7.91 -8.27 -9.10
CA LEU A 167 -7.06 -8.54 -7.94
C LEU A 167 -7.47 -7.72 -6.72
N ILE A 168 -7.81 -6.45 -6.90
CA ILE A 168 -8.31 -5.60 -5.81
C ILE A 168 -9.59 -6.18 -5.21
N ALA A 169 -10.54 -6.62 -6.06
CA ALA A 169 -11.78 -7.22 -5.61
C ALA A 169 -11.55 -8.51 -4.80
N GLU A 170 -10.62 -9.37 -5.26
CA GLU A 170 -10.20 -10.59 -4.56
C GLU A 170 -9.63 -10.26 -3.16
N LEU A 171 -8.66 -9.34 -3.10
CA LEU A 171 -7.99 -8.96 -1.85
C LEU A 171 -8.92 -8.32 -0.81
N ILE A 172 -9.94 -7.58 -1.27
CA ILE A 172 -10.96 -7.00 -0.40
C ILE A 172 -11.89 -8.10 0.12
N GLY A 173 -12.35 -9.01 -0.75
CA GLY A 173 -13.27 -10.09 -0.39
C GLY A 173 -12.71 -11.09 0.62
N GLU A 174 -11.40 -11.37 0.56
CA GLU A 174 -10.72 -12.25 1.53
C GLU A 174 -10.76 -11.76 2.99
N ASN A 175 -11.00 -10.46 3.23
CA ASN A 175 -10.96 -9.87 4.58
C ASN A 175 -12.33 -9.86 5.29
N GLU A 176 -13.39 -10.31 4.61
CA GLU A 176 -14.74 -10.44 5.18
C GLU A 176 -15.03 -11.84 5.78
N LEU A 177 -14.06 -12.76 5.72
CA LEU A 177 -14.11 -14.12 6.28
C LEU A 177 -13.28 -14.24 7.57
#